data_AF-A0A7V4N022-F1
#
_entry.id   AF-A0A7V4N022-F1
#
_cell.length_a   1.000
_cell.length_b   1.000
_cell.length_c   1.000
_cell.angle_alpha   90.00
_cell.angle_beta   90.00
_cell.angle_gamma   90.00
#
_symmetry.space_group_name_H-M   'P 1'
#
loop_
_entity.id
_entity.type
_entity.pdbx_description
1 polymer ?
#
loop_
_entity_poly.entity_id
_entity_poly.type
_entity_poly.pdbx_seq_one_letter_code
_entity_poly.pdbx_strand_id
1 'polypeptide(L)'
;METAAEASFVEREKRFDAAVRLEMPDRVPLEIAYGYFPAKYCGVRYDAAYYDYETWLGACKTTVSDFGADISSVQPFFPGTLLEKVQPHVLRWPSREGALL
;
A
#
# COMPACT_ATOMS: atom_id res chain seq x y z
N MET A 1 -22.48 19.97 0.46
CA MET A 1 -21.51 20.16 -0.64
C MET A 1 -20.53 19.03 -0.53
N GLU A 2 -20.51 18.15 -1.52
CA GLU A 2 -19.52 17.09 -1.63
C GLU A 2 -18.14 17.72 -1.88
N THR A 3 -17.12 17.27 -1.17
CA THR A 3 -15.76 17.80 -1.31
C THR A 3 -15.13 17.32 -2.61
N ALA A 4 -14.17 18.07 -3.15
CA ALA A 4 -13.46 17.66 -4.38
C ALA A 4 -12.76 16.29 -4.23
N ALA A 5 -12.35 15.93 -3.01
CA ALA A 5 -11.75 14.64 -2.69
C ALA A 5 -12.76 13.49 -2.77
N GLU A 6 -13.98 13.69 -2.26
CA GLU A 6 -15.07 12.72 -2.32
C GLU A 6 -15.53 12.49 -3.77
N ALA A 7 -15.72 13.57 -4.53
CA ALA A 7 -16.06 13.47 -5.96
C ALA A 7 -14.98 12.71 -6.76
N SER A 8 -13.70 12.98 -6.48
CA SER A 8 -12.58 12.26 -7.10
C SER A 8 -12.54 10.78 -6.71
N PHE A 9 -12.93 10.43 -5.48
CA PHE A 9 -13.02 9.03 -5.05
C PHE A 9 -14.14 8.29 -5.79
N VAL A 10 -15.35 8.86 -5.84
CA VAL A 10 -16.52 8.28 -6.52
C VAL A 10 -16.22 7.98 -7.99
N GLU A 11 -15.51 8.87 -8.69
CA GLU A 11 -15.13 8.64 -10.08
C GLU A 11 -14.11 7.49 -10.26
N ARG A 12 -13.21 7.29 -9.28
CA ARG A 12 -12.27 6.14 -9.29
C ARG A 12 -12.99 4.82 -9.02
N GLU A 13 -13.92 4.83 -8.07
CA GLU A 13 -14.76 3.67 -7.73
C GLU A 13 -15.61 3.23 -8.92
N LYS A 14 -16.35 4.16 -9.55
CA LYS A 14 -17.14 3.88 -10.76
C LYS A 14 -16.30 3.29 -11.89
N ARG A 15 -15.11 3.84 -12.13
CA ARG A 15 -14.18 3.35 -13.16
C ARG A 15 -13.79 1.89 -12.92
N PHE A 16 -13.45 1.56 -11.67
CA PHE A 16 -13.08 0.21 -11.31
C PHE A 16 -14.27 -0.75 -11.43
N ASP A 17 -15.43 -0.37 -10.94
CA ASP A 17 -16.65 -1.17 -11.02
C ASP A 17 -17.06 -1.47 -12.46
N ALA A 18 -16.99 -0.48 -13.36
CA ALA A 18 -17.25 -0.66 -14.78
C ALA A 18 -16.28 -1.70 -15.39
N ALA A 19 -14.99 -1.62 -15.06
CA ALA A 19 -14.00 -2.59 -15.55
C ALA A 19 -14.27 -4.01 -15.02
N VAL A 20 -14.62 -4.15 -13.74
CA VAL A 20 -14.97 -5.46 -13.12
C VAL A 20 -16.22 -6.07 -13.77
N ARG A 21 -17.19 -5.23 -14.16
CA ARG A 21 -18.43 -5.64 -14.83
C ARG A 21 -18.28 -5.90 -16.33
N LEU A 22 -17.06 -5.76 -16.88
CA LEU A 22 -16.78 -5.85 -18.32
C LEU A 22 -17.53 -4.79 -19.16
N GLU A 23 -17.80 -3.64 -18.55
CA GLU A 23 -18.31 -2.45 -19.23
C GLU A 23 -17.13 -1.59 -19.73
N MET A 24 -17.40 -0.55 -20.52
CA MET A 24 -16.37 0.36 -21.02
C MET A 24 -16.16 1.52 -20.03
N PRO A 25 -15.05 1.55 -19.27
CA PRO A 25 -14.75 2.66 -18.36
C PRO A 25 -14.32 3.92 -19.12
N ASP A 26 -14.33 5.07 -18.45
CA ASP A 26 -13.86 6.36 -18.98
C ASP A 26 -12.37 6.35 -19.37
N ARG A 27 -11.57 5.54 -18.66
CA ARG A 27 -10.19 5.16 -19.02
C ARG A 27 -9.82 3.83 -18.34
N VAL A 28 -8.68 3.25 -18.74
CA VAL A 28 -8.14 2.06 -18.08
C VAL A 28 -7.87 2.36 -16.60
N PRO A 29 -8.43 1.59 -15.64
CA PRO A 29 -8.12 1.75 -14.22
C PRO A 29 -6.68 1.30 -13.93
N LEU A 30 -6.02 2.02 -13.04
CA LEU A 30 -4.64 1.74 -12.62
C LEU A 30 -4.60 1.27 -11.17
N GLU A 31 -4.23 0.01 -10.97
CA GLU A 31 -3.81 -0.51 -9.67
C GLU A 31 -2.28 -0.48 -9.57
N ILE A 32 -1.75 0.08 -8.48
CA ILE A 32 -0.32 0.05 -8.19
C ILE A 32 -0.05 -0.70 -6.88
N ALA A 33 0.78 -1.75 -6.98
CA ALA A 33 1.36 -2.42 -5.84
C ALA A 33 2.71 -1.77 -5.49
N TYR A 34 2.75 -0.94 -4.45
CA TYR A 34 3.91 -0.07 -4.20
C TYR A 34 5.13 -0.75 -3.56
N GLY A 35 5.01 -1.99 -3.06
CA GLY A 35 6.16 -2.63 -2.42
C GLY A 35 6.68 -1.82 -1.22
N TYR A 36 7.99 -1.57 -1.20
CA TYR A 36 8.68 -0.68 -0.25
C TYR A 36 8.87 0.76 -0.76
N PHE A 37 8.33 1.10 -1.93
CA PHE A 37 8.44 2.44 -2.49
C PHE A 37 7.97 3.55 -1.52
N PRO A 38 6.88 3.39 -0.73
CA PRO A 38 6.43 4.44 0.18
C PRO A 38 7.47 4.79 1.25
N ALA A 39 8.22 3.79 1.74
CA ALA A 39 9.32 4.02 2.66
C ALA A 39 10.43 4.85 2.01
N LYS A 40 10.83 4.50 0.78
CA LYS A 40 11.86 5.24 0.05
C LYS A 40 11.42 6.66 -0.28
N TYR A 41 10.19 6.84 -0.74
CA TYR A 41 9.64 8.13 -1.14
C TYR A 41 9.47 9.09 0.05
N CYS A 42 8.94 8.59 1.18
CA CYS A 42 8.68 9.40 2.36
C CYS A 42 9.88 9.48 3.34
N GLY A 43 11.02 8.84 3.03
CA GLY A 43 12.18 8.79 3.92
C GLY A 43 11.95 8.00 5.21
N VAL A 44 10.98 7.07 5.20
CA VAL A 44 10.64 6.21 6.32
C VAL A 44 11.51 4.95 6.31
N ARG A 45 11.87 4.44 7.50
CA ARG A 45 12.62 3.19 7.61
C ARG A 45 11.79 2.00 7.13
N TYR A 46 12.42 1.05 6.43
CA TYR A 46 11.72 -0.13 5.88
C TYR A 46 11.11 -1.04 6.96
N ASP A 47 11.64 -1.03 8.18
CA ASP A 47 11.09 -1.79 9.32
C ASP A 47 9.73 -1.25 9.80
N ALA A 48 9.37 0.01 9.47
CA ALA A 48 8.06 0.56 9.80
C ALA A 48 6.92 -0.28 9.22
N ALA A 49 7.11 -0.87 8.03
CA ALA A 49 6.12 -1.77 7.41
C ALA A 49 5.74 -2.98 8.28
N TYR A 50 6.57 -3.34 9.25
CA TYR A 50 6.40 -4.51 10.12
C TYR A 50 6.17 -4.15 11.59
N TYR A 51 6.61 -2.98 12.04
CA TYR A 51 6.65 -2.63 13.46
C TYR A 51 6.05 -1.26 13.81
N ASP A 52 5.87 -0.36 12.85
CA ASP A 52 5.32 1.00 13.06
C ASP A 52 4.26 1.29 11.99
N TYR A 53 3.06 0.80 12.27
CA TYR A 53 1.96 0.79 11.32
C TYR A 53 1.41 2.18 11.04
N GLU A 54 1.47 3.10 12.00
CA GLU A 54 1.01 4.48 11.80
C GLU A 54 1.93 5.22 10.83
N THR A 55 3.24 5.14 11.05
CA THR A 55 4.23 5.73 10.14
C THR A 55 4.15 5.10 8.76
N TRP A 56 3.99 3.77 8.67
CA TRP A 56 3.84 3.07 7.41
C TRP A 56 2.56 3.45 6.65
N LEU A 57 1.42 3.52 7.35
CA LEU A 57 0.14 3.91 6.75
C LEU A 57 0.18 5.35 6.27
N GLY A 58 0.80 6.26 7.03
CA GLY A 58 1.03 7.64 6.62
C GLY A 58 1.81 7.72 5.31
N ALA A 59 2.96 7.03 5.24
CA ALA A 59 3.79 6.98 4.03
C ALA A 59 3.03 6.42 2.82
N CYS A 60 2.25 5.35 3.02
CA CYS A 60 1.42 4.76 1.96
C CYS A 60 0.37 5.74 1.46
N LYS A 61 -0.37 6.42 2.36
CA LYS A 61 -1.38 7.42 1.98
C LYS A 61 -0.77 8.56 1.18
N THR A 62 0.34 9.14 1.64
CA THR A 62 1.06 10.20 0.92
C THR A 62 1.46 9.74 -0.47
N THR A 63 2.04 8.55 -0.58
CA THR A 63 2.45 7.98 -1.87
C THR A 63 1.25 7.80 -2.81
N VAL A 64 0.13 7.24 -2.34
CA VAL A 64 -1.07 7.06 -3.18
C VAL A 64 -1.64 8.39 -3.65
N SER A 65 -1.68 9.38 -2.76
CA SER A 65 -2.16 10.72 -3.07
C SER A 65 -1.29 11.41 -4.13
N ASP A 66 0.03 11.28 -4.06
CA ASP A 66 0.95 11.97 -4.96
C ASP A 66 1.08 11.30 -6.33
N PHE A 67 0.97 9.97 -6.39
CA PHE A 67 1.13 9.20 -7.63
C PHE A 67 -0.19 8.84 -8.33
N GLY A 68 -1.34 9.15 -7.71
CA GLY A 68 -2.64 9.18 -8.39
C GLY A 68 -3.20 7.82 -8.82
N ALA A 69 -2.86 6.73 -8.12
CA ALA A 69 -3.43 5.43 -8.41
C ALA A 69 -4.95 5.40 -8.14
N ASP A 70 -5.70 4.71 -8.99
CA ASP A 70 -7.14 4.49 -8.79
C ASP A 70 -7.35 3.58 -7.58
N ILE A 71 -6.53 2.53 -7.52
CA ILE A 71 -6.46 1.57 -6.42
C ILE A 71 -5.00 1.37 -6.05
N SER A 72 -4.75 1.22 -4.76
CA SER A 72 -3.43 0.90 -4.25
C SER A 72 -3.50 -0.33 -3.37
N SER A 73 -2.65 -1.30 -3.67
CA SER A 73 -2.34 -2.40 -2.76
C SER A 73 -0.99 -2.12 -2.10
N VAL A 74 -0.94 -2.28 -0.77
CA VAL A 74 0.31 -2.31 -0.02
C VAL A 74 0.80 -3.74 0.07
N GLN A 75 2.10 -3.94 0.36
CA GLN A 75 2.68 -5.26 0.58
C GLN A 75 1.81 -6.09 1.56
N PRO A 76 1.70 -7.41 1.34
CA PRO A 76 1.02 -8.30 2.27
C PRO A 76 1.50 -8.07 3.69
N PHE A 77 0.57 -7.69 4.55
CA PHE A 77 0.87 -7.24 5.90
C PHE A 77 1.07 -8.44 6.82
N PHE A 78 2.29 -8.59 7.32
CA PHE A 78 2.62 -9.55 8.37
C PHE A 78 3.25 -8.80 9.54
N PRO A 79 2.64 -8.82 10.74
CA PRO A 79 3.24 -8.22 11.92
C PRO A 79 4.65 -8.76 12.17
N GLY A 80 5.64 -7.88 12.28
CA GLY A 80 7.04 -8.28 12.51
C GLY A 80 7.20 -9.12 13.78
N THR A 81 6.43 -8.82 14.82
CA THR A 81 6.41 -9.57 16.09
C THR A 81 5.91 -11.01 15.94
N LEU A 82 5.01 -11.27 14.98
CA LEU A 82 4.56 -12.61 14.66
C LEU A 82 5.62 -13.36 13.84
N LEU A 83 6.23 -12.68 12.86
CA LEU A 83 7.31 -13.26 12.05
C LEU A 83 8.51 -13.65 12.90
N GLU A 84 8.85 -12.88 13.93
CA GLU A 84 9.89 -13.21 14.92
C GLU A 84 9.59 -14.49 15.71
N LYS A 85 8.31 -14.76 16.00
CA LYS A 85 7.89 -15.98 16.72
C LYS A 85 7.82 -17.21 15.81
N VAL A 86 7.36 -17.03 14.58
CA VAL A 86 7.20 -18.12 13.61
C VAL A 86 8.55 -18.49 12.98
N GLN A 87 9.48 -17.53 12.88
CA GLN A 87 10.80 -17.71 12.27
C GLN A 87 10.72 -18.39 10.89
N PRO A 88 9.94 -17.83 9.94
CA PRO A 88 9.77 -18.46 8.65
C PRO A 88 11.10 -18.49 7.87
N HIS A 89 11.49 -19.67 7.39
CA HIS A 89 12.72 -19.83 6.60
C HIS A 89 12.62 -19.28 5.16
N VAL A 90 11.41 -19.09 4.65
CA VAL A 90 11.16 -18.69 3.24
C VAL A 90 11.05 -17.17 3.04
N LEU A 91 11.02 -16.39 4.13
CA LEU A 91 10.80 -14.95 4.08
C LEU A 91 11.93 -14.22 4.83
N ARG A 92 12.55 -13.26 4.16
CA ARG A 92 13.41 -12.26 4.80
C ARG A 92 12.66 -10.95 4.89
N TRP A 93 12.73 -10.29 6.04
CA TRP A 93 12.16 -8.97 6.27
C TRP A 93 13.13 -8.15 7.13
N PRO A 94 12.93 -6.83 7.27
CA PRO A 94 13.73 -5.97 8.15
C PRO A 94 13.46 -6.28 9.64
N SER A 95 13.90 -7.44 10.13
CA SER A 95 13.73 -7.87 11.51
C SER A 95 14.55 -7.04 12.49
N ARG A 96 14.10 -6.93 13.75
CA ARG A 96 14.82 -6.20 14.81
C ARG A 96 16.13 -6.87 15.24
N GLU A 97 16.21 -8.20 15.15
CA GLU A 97 17.41 -8.97 15.50
C GLU A 97 18.44 -9.03 14.36
N GLY A 98 18.19 -8.33 13.26
CA GLY A 98 18.91 -8.55 12.01
C GLY A 98 18.52 -9.92 11.44
N ALA A 99 18.75 -10.12 10.15
CA ALA A 99 18.55 -11.41 9.53
C ALA A 99 19.56 -12.41 10.13
N LEU A 100 19.23 -13.06 11.24
CA LEU A 100 19.95 -14.23 11.73
C LEU A 100 19.81 -15.28 10.63
N LEU A 101 20.93 -15.52 9.94
CA LEU A 101 21.19 -16.69 9.12
C LEU A 101 21.58 -17.83 10.05
#